data_AF-A0A8S2VS36-F1
#
_entry.id   AF-A0A8S2VS36-F1
#
_cell.length_a   1.000
_cell.length_b   1.000
_cell.length_c   1.000
_cell.angle_alpha   90.00
_cell.angle_beta   90.00
_cell.angle_gamma   90.00
#
_symmetry.space_group_name_H-M   'P 1'
#
loop_
_entity.id
_entity.type
_entity.pdbx_description
1 polymer ?
#
loop_
_entity_poly.entity_id
_entity_poly.type
_entity_poly.pdbx_seq_one_letter_code
_entity_poly.pdbx_strand_id
1 'polypeptide(L)' 'LAPGELDPLNRRLITEPKPEGFVQVCLLTDSEVIQEKLAAVGIHIQQIKDLDLIQVRSVQVLQNIYSHLG' A
#
# COMPACT_ATOMS: atom_id res chain seq x y z
N LEU A 1 26.86 2.71 22.99
CA LEU A 1 25.68 3.56 23.13
C LEU A 1 25.04 3.25 24.47
N ALA A 2 24.98 4.22 25.39
CA ALA A 2 24.22 4.05 26.62
C ALA A 2 22.71 4.02 26.29
N PRO A 3 21.85 3.31 27.04
CA PRO A 3 20.43 3.18 26.73
C PRO A 3 19.67 4.52 26.58
N GLY A 4 20.17 5.59 27.22
CA GLY A 4 19.62 6.94 27.13
C GLY A 4 20.06 7.75 25.90
N GLU A 5 20.92 7.20 25.04
CA GLU A 5 21.38 7.84 23.79
C GLU A 5 20.55 7.40 22.56
N LEU A 6 19.60 6.48 22.73
CA LEU A 6 18.59 6.15 21.74
C LEU A 6 17.59 7.31 21.65
N ASP A 7 17.76 8.18 20.67
CA ASP A 7 16.81 9.23 20.35
C ASP A 7 15.43 8.60 20.02
N PRO A 8 14.36 8.85 20.81
CA PRO A 8 13.05 8.23 20.63
C PRO A 8 12.40 8.60 19.29
N LEU A 9 12.93 9.59 18.59
CA LEU A 9 12.43 10.05 17.30
C LEU A 9 13.28 9.57 16.12
N ASN A 10 14.20 8.63 16.38
CA ASN A 10 15.02 7.98 15.36
C ASN A 10 15.73 8.99 14.44
N ARG A 11 15.96 10.22 14.91
CA ARG A 11 16.36 11.37 14.07
C ARG A 11 17.86 11.41 13.84
N ARG A 12 18.63 10.73 14.70
CA ARG A 12 20.10 10.68 14.71
C ARG A 12 20.69 9.31 14.35
N LEU A 13 19.89 8.25 14.30
CA LEU A 13 20.34 6.87 14.08
C LEU A 13 19.87 6.29 12.74
N ILE A 14 19.67 7.15 11.74
CA ILE A 14 19.33 6.72 10.38
C ILE A 14 20.64 6.38 9.66
N THR A 15 21.07 5.13 9.73
CA THR A 15 22.20 4.61 8.94
C THR A 15 21.82 4.28 7.50
N GLU A 16 20.52 4.07 7.23
CA GLU A 16 20.01 3.71 5.90
C GLU A 16 18.88 4.67 5.50
N PRO A 17 18.88 5.18 4.25
CA PRO A 17 17.84 6.10 3.77
C PRO A 17 16.46 5.46 3.93
N LYS A 18 15.49 6.24 4.44
CA LYS A 18 14.10 5.78 4.59
C LYS A 18 13.61 5.30 3.21
N PRO A 19 13.13 4.06 3.08
CA PRO A 19 12.62 3.57 1.81
C PRO A 19 11.46 4.46 1.37
N GLU A 20 11.46 4.86 0.10
CA GLU A 20 10.33 5.57 -0.49
C GLU A 20 9.11 4.65 -0.44
N GLY A 21 8.15 5.00 0.42
CA GLY A 21 6.92 4.25 0.60
C GLY A 21 5.91 4.66 -0.46
N PHE A 22 5.34 3.68 -1.16
CA PHE A 22 4.19 3.88 -2.02
C PHE A 22 2.93 3.45 -1.27
N VAL A 23 1.87 4.27 -1.35
CA VAL A 23 0.57 3.97 -0.75
C VAL A 23 -0.39 3.66 -1.89
N GLN A 24 -0.85 2.40 -1.97
CA GLN A 24 -1.94 2.03 -2.85
C GLN A 24 -3.27 2.19 -2.09
N VAL A 25 -4.19 2.97 -2.66
CA VAL A 25 -5.55 3.16 -2.14
C VAL A 25 -6.51 2.38 -3.03
N CYS A 26 -7.33 1.51 -2.44
CA CYS A 26 -8.37 0.77 -3.15
C CYS A 26 -9.74 1.05 -2.51
N LEU A 27 -10.79 1.08 -3.33
CA LEU A 27 -12.17 1.15 -2.85
C LEU A 27 -12.70 -0.26 -2.58
N LEU A 28 -13.36 -0.42 -1.42
CA LEU A 28 -13.89 -1.70 -0.95
C LEU A 28 -15.40 -1.61 -0.76
N THR A 29 -16.08 -2.71 -1.04
CA THR A 29 -17.50 -2.88 -0.71
C THR A 29 -17.78 -4.27 -0.18
N ASP A 30 -18.75 -4.40 0.71
CA ASP A 30 -19.31 -5.66 1.18
C ASP A 30 -20.57 -6.07 0.38
N SER A 31 -21.03 -5.23 -0.55
CA SER A 31 -22.27 -5.42 -1.31
C SER A 31 -22.01 -5.68 -2.80
N GLU A 32 -22.40 -6.87 -3.26
CA GLU A 32 -22.38 -7.26 -4.68
C GLU A 32 -23.17 -6.26 -5.55
N VAL A 33 -24.32 -5.80 -5.06
CA VAL A 33 -25.17 -4.83 -5.78
C VAL A 33 -24.46 -3.50 -6.00
N ILE A 34 -23.69 -3.03 -5.01
CA ILE A 34 -22.91 -1.78 -5.13
C ILE A 34 -21.75 -1.97 -6.10
N GLN A 35 -21.08 -3.12 -6.02
CA GLN A 35 -19.98 -3.48 -6.93
C GLN A 35 -20.43 -3.48 -8.39
N GLU A 36 -21.56 -4.13 -8.70
CA GLU A 36 -22.11 -4.20 -10.06
C GLU A 36 -22.51 -2.82 -10.61
N LYS A 37 -23.19 -2.01 -9.78
CA LYS A 37 -23.60 -0.65 -10.17
C LYS A 37 -22.40 0.24 -10.48
N LEU A 38 -21.32 0.12 -9.72
CA LEU A 38 -20.11 0.93 -9.91
C LEU A 38 -19.26 0.40 -11.07
N ALA A 39 -19.23 -0.91 -11.28
CA ALA A 39 -18.62 -1.50 -12.48
C ALA A 39 -19.31 -1.02 -13.77
N ALA A 40 -20.63 -0.85 -13.75
CA ALA A 40 -21.39 -0.34 -14.90
C ALA A 40 -21.01 1.11 -15.31
N VAL A 41 -20.45 1.90 -14.40
CA VAL A 41 -19.92 3.25 -14.67
C VAL A 41 -18.39 3.28 -14.79
N GLY A 42 -17.74 2.12 -14.90
CA GLY A 42 -16.29 1.98 -15.08
C GLY A 42 -15.47 2.10 -13.80
N ILE A 43 -16.09 2.02 -12.63
CA ILE A 43 -15.40 2.06 -11.33
C ILE A 43 -15.25 0.62 -10.81
N HIS A 44 -14.01 0.13 -10.75
CA HIS A 44 -13.70 -1.18 -10.21
C HIS A 44 -13.55 -1.13 -8.69
N ILE A 45 -14.33 -1.96 -7.98
CA ILE A 45 -14.32 -2.06 -6.52
C ILE A 45 -14.11 -3.53 -6.15
N GLN A 46 -13.31 -3.78 -5.11
CA GLN A 46 -13.04 -5.11 -4.60
C GLN A 46 -13.90 -5.42 -3.38
N GLN A 47 -14.19 -6.70 -3.14
CA GLN A 47 -14.82 -7.10 -1.89
C GLN A 47 -13.81 -7.45 -0.82
N ILE A 48 -14.20 -7.26 0.43
CA ILE A 48 -13.36 -7.61 1.59
C ILE A 48 -12.97 -9.10 1.56
N LYS A 49 -13.86 -9.97 1.09
CA LYS A 49 -13.62 -11.42 0.96
C LYS A 49 -12.55 -11.77 -0.08
N ASP A 50 -12.31 -10.88 -1.03
CA ASP A 50 -11.34 -11.06 -2.12
C ASP A 50 -9.98 -10.42 -1.80
N LEU A 51 -9.84 -9.79 -0.63
CA LEU A 51 -8.58 -9.19 -0.21
C LEU A 51 -7.66 -10.22 0.44
N ASP A 52 -6.46 -10.32 -0.10
CA ASP A 52 -5.34 -10.87 0.66
C ASP A 52 -4.97 -9.89 1.78
N LEU A 53 -4.75 -10.41 2.99
CA LEU A 53 -4.23 -9.65 4.14
C LEU A 53 -3.00 -8.83 3.68
N ILE A 54 -3.14 -7.50 3.74
CA ILE A 54 -2.15 -6.45 3.39
C ILE A 54 -0.78 -7.02 2.98
N GLN A 55 -0.50 -7.02 1.67
CA GLN A 55 0.78 -7.50 1.16
C GLN A 55 1.78 -6.35 1.02
N VAL A 56 2.84 -6.38 1.82
CA VAL A 56 4.00 -5.50 1.64
C VAL A 56 4.84 -6.05 0.50
N ARG A 57 4.87 -5.34 -0.63
CA ARG A 57 5.71 -5.65 -1.80
C ARG A 57 6.88 -4.69 -1.88
N SER A 58 8.03 -5.16 -2.35
CA SER A 58 9.19 -4.29 -2.56
C SER A 58 8.91 -3.27 -3.67
N VAL A 59 9.56 -2.11 -3.57
CA VAL A 59 9.46 -1.02 -4.56
C VAL A 59 9.75 -1.52 -5.99
N GLN A 60 10.67 -2.46 -6.14
CA GLN A 60 11.05 -3.05 -7.43
C GLN A 60 9.87 -3.76 -8.11
N VAL A 61 9.03 -4.47 -7.35
CA VAL A 61 7.85 -5.16 -7.89
C VAL A 61 6.82 -4.13 -8.38
N LEU A 62 6.61 -3.05 -7.62
CA LEU A 62 5.70 -1.97 -8.02
C LEU A 62 6.22 -1.22 -9.25
N GLN A 63 7.51 -0.87 -9.29
CA GLN A 63 8.14 -0.25 -10.46
C GLN A 63 7.96 -1.09 -11.72
N ASN A 64 8.12 -2.41 -11.60
CA ASN A 64 7.88 -3.32 -12.72
C ASN A 64 6.40 -3.34 -13.13
N ILE A 65 5.45 -3.27 -12.20
CA ILE A 65 4.02 -3.20 -12.57
C ILE A 65 3.72 -1.87 -13.29
N TYR A 66 4.21 -0.75 -12.76
CA TYR A 66 3.97 0.57 -13.35
C TYR A 66 4.63 0.74 -14.72
N SER A 67 5.80 0.11 -14.98
CA SER A 67 6.43 0.16 -16.31
C SER A 67 5.59 -0.49 -17.42
N HIS A 68 4.66 -1.39 -17.05
CA HIS A 68 3.73 -2.02 -18.00
C HIS A 68 2.40 -1.25 -18.16
N LEU A 69 2.15 -0.24 -17.32
CA LEU A 69 0.91 0.54 -17.34
C LEU A 69 1.00 1.85 -18.14
N GLY A 70 2.20 2.25 -18.58
CA GLY A 70 2.43 3.42 -19.45
C GLY A 70 2.65 4.71 -18.69
#